data_AF-A0A8T6SE94-F1
#
_entry.id   AF-A0A8T6SE94-F1
#
_cell.length_a   1.000
_cell.length_b   1.000
_cell.length_c   1.000
_cell.angle_alpha   90.00
_cell.angle_beta   90.00
_cell.angle_gamma   90.00
#
_symmetry.space_group_name_H-M   'P 1'
#
loop_
_entity.id
_entity.type
_entity.pdbx_description
1 polymer ?
#
loop_
_entity_poly.entity_id
_entity_poly.type
_entity_poly.pdbx_seq_one_letter_code
_entity_poly.pdbx_strand_id
1 'polypeptide(L)'
;MTMFFDDEFDRLFKRMSRSFMDIDDLFEEVKSQGNGAGPYYYGYTMTVGPDGKPVVKEYGNLRPGLLPTSDKREPLVDTIVDDKEKIVKMVAEMPGVSKEDVNVVVEDKTVDISAEHGEKKYHATVPIKHKVNK
;
A
#
# COMPACT_ATOMS: atom_id res chain seq x y z
N MET A 1 -29.58 -11.61 -19.45
CA MET A 1 -29.36 -11.57 -17.99
C MET A 1 -27.98 -10.99 -17.73
N THR A 2 -27.82 -9.71 -18.02
CA THR A 2 -26.53 -8.97 -18.06
C THR A 2 -26.60 -7.65 -17.29
N MET A 3 -27.80 -7.09 -17.10
CA MET A 3 -28.02 -5.79 -16.46
C MET A 3 -27.59 -5.71 -14.98
N PHE A 4 -27.55 -6.82 -14.24
CA PHE A 4 -27.17 -6.79 -12.82
C PHE A 4 -25.66 -6.62 -12.58
N PHE A 5 -24.81 -7.06 -13.50
CA PHE A 5 -23.35 -6.87 -13.39
C PHE A 5 -22.94 -5.45 -13.78
N ASP A 6 -23.59 -4.86 -14.78
CA ASP A 6 -23.28 -3.51 -15.26
C ASP A 6 -23.61 -2.44 -14.21
N ASP A 7 -24.73 -2.54 -13.48
CA ASP A 7 -25.13 -1.51 -12.51
C ASP A 7 -24.28 -1.50 -11.21
N GLU A 8 -23.75 -2.66 -10.79
CA GLU A 8 -22.81 -2.74 -9.66
C GLU A 8 -21.40 -2.35 -10.09
N PHE A 9 -20.99 -2.78 -11.28
CA PHE A 9 -19.73 -2.38 -11.88
C PHE A 9 -19.69 -0.86 -12.12
N ASP A 10 -20.75 -0.27 -12.66
CA ASP A 10 -20.86 1.18 -12.90
C ASP A 10 -20.89 1.98 -11.61
N ARG A 11 -21.51 1.46 -10.54
CA ARG A 11 -21.47 2.12 -9.23
C ARG A 11 -20.09 2.06 -8.60
N LEU A 12 -19.40 0.92 -8.71
CA LEU A 12 -18.03 0.79 -8.25
C LEU A 12 -17.08 1.65 -9.09
N PHE A 13 -17.24 1.63 -10.41
CA PHE A 13 -16.48 2.44 -11.35
C PHE A 13 -16.71 3.92 -11.10
N LYS A 14 -17.95 4.38 -10.86
CA LYS A 14 -18.23 5.77 -10.45
C LYS A 14 -17.65 6.14 -9.09
N ARG A 15 -17.57 5.19 -8.16
CA ARG A 15 -16.95 5.42 -6.85
C ARG A 15 -15.43 5.52 -6.99
N MET A 16 -14.82 4.65 -7.79
CA MET A 16 -13.40 4.72 -8.10
C MET A 16 -13.08 5.94 -8.97
N SER A 17 -13.93 6.33 -9.92
CA SER A 17 -13.74 7.51 -10.78
C SER A 17 -13.69 8.80 -9.97
N ARG A 18 -14.38 8.86 -8.83
CA ARG A 18 -14.23 9.97 -7.88
C ARG A 18 -12.85 9.98 -7.24
N SER A 19 -12.39 8.83 -6.75
CA SER A 19 -11.03 8.68 -6.24
C SER A 19 -9.95 8.92 -7.32
N PHE A 20 -10.21 8.64 -8.60
CA PHE A 20 -9.32 9.01 -9.71
C PHE A 20 -9.31 10.52 -9.98
N MET A 21 -10.45 11.20 -9.93
CA MET A 21 -10.49 12.66 -10.04
C MET A 21 -9.70 13.33 -8.89
N ASP A 22 -9.82 12.80 -7.67
CA ASP A 22 -9.04 13.28 -6.52
C ASP A 22 -7.51 13.07 -6.72
N ILE A 23 -7.11 12.07 -7.51
CA ILE A 23 -5.70 11.77 -7.81
C ILE A 23 -5.18 12.69 -8.92
N ASP A 24 -5.97 12.99 -9.95
CA ASP A 24 -5.57 13.97 -10.99
C ASP A 24 -5.31 15.34 -10.37
N ASP A 25 -6.18 15.79 -9.45
CA ASP A 25 -5.99 17.02 -8.69
C ASP A 25 -4.74 16.95 -7.78
N LEU A 26 -4.50 15.80 -7.12
CA LEU A 26 -3.29 15.57 -6.31
C LEU A 26 -2.01 15.60 -7.17
N PHE A 27 -2.04 15.04 -8.39
CA PHE A 27 -0.92 15.07 -9.32
C PHE A 27 -0.61 16.50 -9.79
N GLU A 28 -1.64 17.31 -10.07
CA GLU A 28 -1.46 18.72 -10.43
C GLU A 28 -0.96 19.55 -9.24
N GLU A 29 -1.45 19.30 -8.02
CA GLU A 29 -0.95 19.94 -6.79
C GLU A 29 0.54 19.62 -6.56
N VAL A 30 0.92 18.35 -6.71
CA VAL A 30 2.30 17.86 -6.58
C VAL A 30 3.22 18.44 -7.67
N LYS A 31 2.77 18.54 -8.93
CA LYS A 31 3.52 19.23 -9.99
C LYS A 31 3.71 20.71 -9.68
N SER A 32 2.70 21.37 -9.12
CA SER A 32 2.74 22.80 -8.81
C SER A 32 3.68 23.15 -7.66
N GLN A 33 3.89 22.22 -6.70
CA GLN A 33 4.76 22.43 -5.54
C GLN A 33 6.27 22.34 -5.84
N GLY A 34 6.68 21.92 -7.05
CA GLY A 34 8.06 22.03 -7.53
C GLY A 34 9.15 21.28 -6.72
N ASN A 35 8.78 20.61 -5.65
CA ASN A 35 9.68 19.94 -4.72
C ASN A 35 9.23 18.49 -4.57
N GLY A 36 9.94 17.56 -5.22
CA GLY A 36 9.70 16.16 -4.97
C GLY A 36 10.56 15.24 -5.81
N ALA A 37 11.38 14.48 -5.11
CA ALA A 37 12.38 13.58 -5.66
C ALA A 37 11.73 12.39 -6.39
N GLY A 38 11.61 12.48 -7.71
CA GLY A 38 11.38 11.33 -8.59
C GLY A 38 9.94 11.15 -9.10
N PRO A 39 9.71 10.11 -9.94
CA PRO A 39 8.44 9.90 -10.61
C PRO A 39 7.35 9.47 -9.63
N TYR A 40 6.19 10.12 -9.73
CA TYR A 40 4.97 9.71 -9.05
C TYR A 40 4.22 8.68 -9.87
N TYR A 41 3.73 7.63 -9.22
CA TYR A 41 2.95 6.57 -9.85
C TYR A 41 1.86 6.09 -8.90
N TYR A 42 0.67 5.93 -9.46
CA TYR A 42 -0.48 5.32 -8.83
C TYR A 42 -1.06 4.28 -9.77
N GLY A 43 -1.45 3.14 -9.24
CA GLY A 43 -2.06 2.06 -9.98
C GLY A 43 -2.99 1.25 -9.10
N TYR A 44 -3.85 0.50 -9.75
CA TYR A 44 -4.81 -0.35 -9.07
C TYR A 44 -5.03 -1.61 -9.90
N THR A 45 -5.27 -2.72 -9.21
CA THR A 45 -5.70 -3.98 -9.80
C THR A 45 -7.09 -4.29 -9.24
N MET A 46 -8.04 -4.54 -10.12
CA MET A 46 -9.37 -5.01 -9.74
C MET A 46 -9.54 -6.45 -10.21
N THR A 47 -9.87 -7.35 -9.28
CA THR A 47 -10.12 -8.75 -9.58
C THR A 47 -11.54 -9.11 -9.15
N VAL A 48 -12.35 -9.59 -10.10
CA VAL A 48 -13.71 -10.08 -9.83
C VAL A 48 -13.67 -11.61 -9.76
N GLY A 49 -13.96 -12.17 -8.59
CA GLY A 49 -13.99 -13.61 -8.38
C GLY A 49 -15.32 -14.24 -8.85
N PRO A 50 -15.42 -15.59 -8.83
CA PRO A 50 -16.66 -16.33 -9.09
C PRO A 50 -17.80 -15.99 -8.13
N ASP A 51 -17.47 -15.40 -6.98
CA ASP A 51 -18.38 -14.88 -5.96
C ASP A 51 -18.96 -13.50 -6.31
N GLY A 52 -18.58 -12.92 -7.46
CA GLY A 52 -19.08 -11.64 -7.97
C GLY A 52 -18.57 -10.43 -7.20
N LYS A 53 -17.75 -10.62 -6.16
CA LYS A 53 -17.23 -9.51 -5.34
C LYS A 53 -15.93 -8.97 -5.93
N PRO A 54 -15.88 -7.68 -6.30
CA PRO A 54 -14.66 -7.06 -6.79
C PRO A 54 -13.69 -6.79 -5.63
N VAL A 55 -12.48 -7.31 -5.75
CA VAL A 55 -11.36 -7.02 -4.85
C VAL A 55 -10.44 -6.03 -5.54
N VAL A 56 -10.35 -4.81 -4.99
CA VAL A 56 -9.48 -3.75 -5.49
C VAL A 56 -8.20 -3.73 -4.66
N LYS A 57 -7.04 -3.75 -5.32
CA LYS A 57 -5.71 -3.58 -4.73
C LYS A 57 -5.04 -2.38 -5.35
N GLU A 58 -4.78 -1.35 -4.57
CA GLU A 58 -4.08 -0.14 -5.00
C GLU A 58 -2.58 -0.28 -4.72
N TYR A 59 -1.75 0.34 -5.54
CA TYR A 59 -0.29 0.40 -5.40
C TYR A 59 0.21 1.74 -5.92
N GLY A 60 1.27 2.28 -5.33
CA GLY A 60 1.81 3.57 -5.75
C GLY A 60 2.31 4.41 -4.60
N ASN A 61 3.09 5.44 -4.93
CA ASN A 61 3.62 6.40 -3.97
C ASN A 61 2.67 7.60 -3.73
N LEU A 62 1.49 7.61 -4.35
CA LEU A 62 0.41 8.56 -4.13
C LEU A 62 -0.84 7.81 -3.64
N ARG A 63 -1.51 8.31 -2.61
CA ARG A 63 -2.80 7.74 -2.14
C ARG A 63 -3.79 8.86 -1.85
N PRO A 64 -5.04 8.78 -2.35
CA PRO A 64 -6.05 9.82 -2.08
C PRO A 64 -6.37 9.91 -0.59
N GLY A 65 -6.32 11.12 -0.03
CA GLY A 65 -6.58 11.39 1.40
C GLY A 65 -5.36 11.35 2.32
N LEU A 66 -4.19 10.94 1.84
CA LEU A 66 -2.91 11.20 2.48
C LEU A 66 -2.14 12.17 1.59
N LEU A 67 -1.70 13.31 2.15
CA LEU A 67 -0.69 14.15 1.50
C LEU A 67 0.45 13.24 0.99
N PRO A 68 1.05 13.51 -0.18
CA PRO A 68 2.13 12.70 -0.75
C PRO A 68 3.13 12.41 0.35
N THR A 69 3.08 11.20 0.91
CA THR A 69 3.79 10.95 2.14
C THR A 69 5.21 10.59 1.72
N SER A 70 5.98 11.66 1.55
CA SER A 70 7.38 11.82 1.95
C SER A 70 8.30 10.71 1.47
N ASP A 71 9.16 10.96 0.47
CA ASP A 71 10.51 10.37 0.20
C ASP A 71 10.79 8.88 0.55
N LYS A 72 9.76 8.09 0.86
CA LYS A 72 9.82 6.82 1.54
C LYS A 72 9.33 5.77 0.56
N ARG A 73 10.25 4.90 0.19
CA ARG A 73 9.99 3.78 -0.70
C ARG A 73 9.25 2.70 0.08
N GLU A 74 8.25 2.08 -0.53
CA GLU A 74 7.67 0.85 0.03
C GLU A 74 8.65 -0.31 -0.25
N PRO A 75 9.23 -0.96 0.79
CA PRO A 75 10.02 -2.17 0.59
C PRO A 75 9.14 -3.34 0.18
N LEU A 76 9.70 -4.30 -0.56
CA LEU A 76 9.04 -5.57 -0.81
C LEU A 76 9.06 -6.38 0.49
N VAL A 77 7.86 -6.71 0.99
CA VAL A 77 7.70 -7.53 2.20
C VAL A 77 6.92 -8.79 1.86
N ASP A 78 7.54 -9.95 2.12
CA ASP A 78 6.90 -11.24 2.06
C ASP A 78 6.60 -11.76 3.47
N THR A 79 5.46 -12.42 3.63
CA THR A 79 4.99 -12.95 4.92
C THR A 79 4.67 -14.43 4.80
N ILE A 80 5.42 -15.24 5.54
CA ILE A 80 5.27 -16.69 5.59
C ILE A 80 4.74 -17.05 6.97
N VAL A 81 3.57 -17.69 7.01
CA VAL A 81 2.95 -18.16 8.26
C VAL A 81 3.20 -19.66 8.38
N ASP A 82 3.85 -20.07 9.47
CA ASP A 82 3.96 -21.47 9.86
C ASP A 82 2.92 -21.77 10.94
N ASP A 83 1.78 -22.34 10.52
CA ASP A 83 0.68 -22.69 11.42
C ASP A 83 1.04 -23.79 12.43
N LYS A 84 2.03 -24.64 12.12
CA LYS A 84 2.43 -25.75 13.01
C LYS A 84 3.27 -25.24 14.16
N GLU A 85 4.25 -24.39 13.86
CA GLU A 85 5.15 -23.81 14.85
C GLU A 85 4.60 -22.51 15.46
N LYS A 86 3.47 -21.99 14.94
CA LYS A 86 2.85 -20.70 15.33
C LYS A 86 3.81 -19.53 15.18
N ILE A 87 4.64 -19.54 14.13
CA ILE A 87 5.63 -18.50 13.83
C ILE A 87 5.20 -17.75 12.57
N VAL A 88 5.23 -16.41 12.65
CA VAL A 88 5.10 -15.54 11.48
C VAL A 88 6.50 -15.05 11.10
N LYS A 89 6.97 -15.42 9.91
CA LYS A 89 8.24 -14.93 9.35
C LYS A 89 7.94 -13.84 8.33
N MET A 90 8.59 -12.70 8.50
CA MET A 90 8.51 -11.59 7.57
C MET A 90 9.88 -11.31 6.98
N VAL A 91 9.96 -11.17 5.66
CA VAL A 91 11.19 -10.87 4.92
C VAL A 91 10.96 -9.57 4.18
N ALA A 92 11.73 -8.53 4.55
CA ALA A 92 11.65 -7.20 3.94
C ALA A 92 12.96 -6.86 3.24
N GLU A 93 12.89 -6.45 1.98
CA GLU A 93 14.06 -6.06 1.18
C GLU A 93 14.31 -4.54 1.23
N MET A 94 15.36 -4.13 1.93
CA MET A 94 15.73 -2.71 2.13
C MET A 94 17.21 -2.47 1.80
N PRO A 95 17.58 -2.34 0.51
CA PRO A 95 18.99 -2.23 0.10
C PRO A 95 19.63 -0.89 0.48
N GLY A 96 20.74 -0.96 1.23
CA GLY A 96 21.53 0.19 1.65
C GLY A 96 21.03 0.85 2.95
N VAL A 97 20.34 0.07 3.78
CA VAL A 97 19.95 0.40 5.14
C VAL A 97 20.70 -0.53 6.08
N SER A 98 21.24 0.00 7.18
CA SER A 98 21.88 -0.82 8.22
C SER A 98 20.85 -1.38 9.18
N LYS A 99 21.17 -2.51 9.83
CA LYS A 99 20.26 -3.16 10.78
C LYS A 99 19.88 -2.24 11.96
N GLU A 100 20.79 -1.36 12.38
CA GLU A 100 20.54 -0.39 13.46
C GLU A 100 19.47 0.65 13.10
N ASP A 101 19.25 0.91 11.81
CA ASP A 101 18.34 1.94 11.31
C ASP A 101 16.93 1.40 11.03
N VAL A 102 16.71 0.10 11.25
CA VAL A 102 15.41 -0.56 11.02
C VAL A 102 14.61 -0.56 12.32
N ASN A 103 13.44 0.07 12.29
CA ASN A 103 12.46 0.06 13.37
C ASN A 103 11.24 -0.77 12.98
N VAL A 104 10.90 -1.75 13.82
CA VAL A 104 9.75 -2.63 13.63
C VAL A 104 8.82 -2.47 14.83
N VAL A 105 7.59 -2.02 14.57
CA VAL A 105 6.55 -1.86 15.57
C VAL A 105 5.42 -2.83 15.26
N VAL A 106 4.94 -3.55 16.27
CA VAL A 106 3.78 -4.43 16.14
C VAL A 106 2.64 -3.81 16.92
N GLU A 107 1.59 -3.40 16.21
CA GLU A 107 0.35 -2.86 16.77
C GLU A 107 -0.81 -3.79 16.42
N ASP A 108 -1.32 -4.51 17.43
CA ASP A 108 -2.45 -5.45 17.33
C ASP A 108 -2.33 -6.52 16.22
N LYS A 109 -2.74 -6.17 15.01
CA LYS A 109 -2.79 -7.01 13.81
C LYS A 109 -2.02 -6.39 12.64
N THR A 110 -1.11 -5.47 12.94
CA THR A 110 -0.33 -4.74 11.95
C THR A 110 1.12 -4.71 12.38
N VAL A 111 2.03 -4.88 11.43
CA VAL A 111 3.47 -4.72 11.61
C VAL A 111 3.92 -3.56 10.76
N ASP A 112 4.38 -2.50 11.41
CA ASP A 112 4.97 -1.34 10.79
C ASP A 112 6.48 -1.48 10.76
N ILE A 113 7.03 -1.49 9.55
CA ILE A 113 8.46 -1.57 9.28
C ILE A 113 8.87 -0.23 8.70
N SER A 114 9.78 0.45 9.38
CA SER A 114 10.32 1.73 8.96
C SER A 114 11.84 1.68 9.00
N ALA A 115 12.49 2.30 8.03
CA ALA A 115 13.94 2.43 8.06
C ALA A 115 14.43 3.71 7.36
N GLU A 116 15.49 4.30 7.89
CA GLU A 116 16.04 5.55 7.37
C GLU A 116 17.57 5.54 7.42
N HIS A 117 18.20 5.61 6.24
CA HIS A 117 19.65 5.69 6.13
C HIS A 117 20.04 6.69 5.03
N GLY A 118 20.49 7.89 5.44
CA GLY A 118 20.80 8.98 4.53
C GLY A 118 19.58 9.44 3.73
N GLU A 119 19.67 9.41 2.40
CA GLU A 119 18.56 9.74 1.50
C GLU A 119 17.58 8.57 1.28
N LYS A 120 17.92 7.36 1.74
CA LYS A 120 17.07 6.18 1.56
C LYS A 120 16.14 6.02 2.75
N LYS A 121 14.85 6.21 2.51
CA LYS A 121 13.80 5.98 3.51
C LYS A 121 12.87 4.88 3.03
N TYR A 122 12.52 3.98 3.92
CA TYR A 122 11.61 2.86 3.66
C TYR A 122 10.47 2.86 4.68
N HIS A 123 9.27 2.54 4.21
CA HIS A 123 8.11 2.36 5.08
C HIS A 123 7.17 1.32 4.50
N ALA A 124 6.81 0.31 5.30
CA ALA A 124 5.78 -0.67 4.97
C ALA A 124 4.90 -0.95 6.19
N THR A 125 3.60 -0.98 5.95
CA THR A 125 2.59 -1.39 6.92
C THR A 125 2.01 -2.72 6.45
N VAL A 126 2.28 -3.80 7.19
CA VAL A 126 1.86 -5.16 6.80
C VAL A 126 0.79 -5.69 7.75
N PRO A 127 -0.43 -6.01 7.25
CA PRO A 127 -1.45 -6.64 8.07
C PRO A 127 -1.12 -8.11 8.33
N ILE A 128 -1.18 -8.52 9.59
CA ILE A 128 -0.98 -9.90 10.04
C ILE A 128 -2.34 -10.53 10.40
N LYS A 129 -2.57 -11.77 9.94
CA LYS A 129 -3.83 -12.49 10.18
C LYS A 129 -4.00 -12.92 11.64
N HIS A 130 -2.90 -13.11 12.35
CA HIS A 130 -2.85 -13.63 13.72
C HIS A 130 -2.35 -12.56 14.67
N LYS A 131 -2.89 -12.55 15.89
CA LYS A 131 -2.41 -11.67 16.95
C LYS A 131 -1.04 -12.16 17.40
N VAL A 132 -0.01 -11.35 17.25
CA VAL A 132 1.36 -11.67 17.67
C VAL A 132 1.56 -11.09 19.07
N ASN A 133 2.09 -11.90 19.99
CA ASN A 133 2.46 -11.42 21.33
C ASN A 133 3.82 -10.73 21.26
N LYS A 134 3.93 -9.61 21.99
CA LYS A 134 5.13 -8.77 22.07
C LYS A 134 6.27 -9.43 22.85
#